data_AF-A0AAN0JZ80-F1
#
_entry.id   AF-A0AAN0JZ80-F1
#
_cell.length_a   1.000
_cell.length_b   1.000
_cell.length_c   1.000
_cell.angle_alpha   90.00
_cell.angle_beta   90.00
_cell.angle_gamma   90.00
#
_symmetry.space_group_name_H-M   'P 1'
#
loop_
_entity.id
_entity.type
_entity.pdbx_description
1 polymer ?
#
loop_
_entity_poly.entity_id
_entity_poly.type
_entity_poly.pdbx_seq_one_letter_code
_entity_poly.pdbx_strand_id
1 'polypeptide(L)'
;MAERYGFEYELVQYKWPRWLHGQTEKQRLIWAYKILFLDVLFPLNIKKIIFVDADQVVRTDMKELLEEPLDGAPYGYTPFCDSRTDMDGFR
;
A
#
# COMPACT_ATOMS: atom_id res chain seq x y z
N MET A 1 -5.25 -14.23 15.71
CA MET A 1 -4.40 -14.23 14.49
C MET A 1 -2.94 -14.05 14.87
N ALA A 2 -2.58 -12.91 15.47
CA ALA A 2 -1.22 -12.60 15.93
C ALA A 2 -0.54 -13.76 16.70
N GLU A 3 -1.17 -14.26 17.77
CA GLU A 3 -0.63 -15.38 18.58
C GLU A 3 -0.40 -16.66 17.77
N ARG A 4 -1.33 -17.00 16.88
CA ARG A 4 -1.27 -18.23 16.07
C ARG A 4 -0.17 -18.20 15.02
N TYR A 5 0.08 -17.02 14.43
CA TYR A 5 1.01 -16.85 13.31
C TYR A 5 2.30 -16.11 13.70
N GLY A 6 2.46 -15.73 14.97
CA GLY A 6 3.70 -15.15 15.50
C GLY A 6 4.03 -13.76 14.94
N PHE A 7 3.05 -12.86 14.80
CA PHE A 7 3.29 -11.50 14.31
C PHE A 7 2.75 -10.43 15.26
N GLU A 8 3.39 -9.27 15.25
CA GLU A 8 2.95 -8.06 15.94
C GLU A 8 2.11 -7.19 15.01
N TYR A 9 1.19 -6.42 15.57
CA TYR A 9 0.36 -5.49 14.80
C TYR A 9 0.10 -4.23 15.58
N GLU A 10 -0.09 -3.13 14.85
CA GLU A 10 -0.48 -1.84 15.38
C GLU A 10 -1.59 -1.25 14.50
N LEU A 11 -2.58 -0.61 15.13
CA LEU A 11 -3.64 0.09 14.41
C LEU A 11 -3.28 1.57 14.34
N VAL A 12 -3.11 2.07 13.12
CA VAL A 12 -2.82 3.49 12.85
C VAL A 12 -4.05 4.21 12.33
N GLN A 13 -4.21 5.47 12.73
CA GLN A 13 -5.31 6.32 12.31
C GLN A 13 -4.83 7.75 12.11
N TYR A 14 -5.24 8.37 11.00
CA TYR A 14 -5.08 9.80 10.78
C TYR A 14 -6.43 10.45 10.45
N LYS A 15 -6.70 11.62 11.04
CA LYS A 15 -7.96 12.33 10.79
C LYS A 15 -7.84 13.18 9.53
N TRP A 16 -8.81 13.06 8.63
CA TRP A 16 -8.89 13.89 7.43
C TRP A 16 -8.81 15.39 7.78
N PRO A 17 -7.81 16.15 7.26
CA PRO A 17 -7.66 17.55 7.59
C PRO A 17 -8.81 18.40 7.07
N ARG A 18 -9.24 19.40 7.85
CA ARG A 18 -10.38 20.28 7.48
C ARG A 18 -10.16 21.08 6.19
N TRP A 19 -8.90 21.34 5.84
CA TRP A 19 -8.52 22.11 4.66
C TRP A 19 -8.46 21.27 3.38
N LEU A 20 -8.38 19.94 3.50
CA LEU A 20 -8.32 19.04 2.35
C LEU A 20 -9.74 18.68 1.90
N HIS A 21 -10.00 18.72 0.60
CA HIS A 21 -11.33 18.44 0.05
C HIS A 21 -11.83 17.05 0.47
N GLY A 22 -12.92 17.02 1.22
CA GLY A 22 -13.51 15.77 1.73
C GLY A 22 -14.10 14.90 0.62
N GLN A 23 -14.14 13.60 0.87
CA GLN A 23 -14.83 12.63 0.01
C GLN A 23 -16.14 12.20 0.68
N THR A 24 -17.23 12.19 -0.08
CA THR A 24 -18.56 11.72 0.39
C THR A 24 -18.70 10.21 0.29
N GLU A 25 -18.04 9.60 -0.70
CA GLU A 25 -18.07 8.17 -0.95
C GLU A 25 -17.00 7.44 -0.13
N LYS A 26 -17.43 6.43 0.64
CA LYS A 26 -16.54 5.64 1.51
C LYS A 26 -15.39 4.98 0.73
N GLN A 27 -15.65 4.51 -0.49
CA GLN A 27 -14.64 3.85 -1.31
C GLN A 27 -13.51 4.81 -1.72
N ARG A 28 -13.86 6.04 -2.13
CA ARG A 28 -12.88 7.09 -2.45
C ARG A 28 -12.04 7.48 -1.25
N LEU A 29 -12.68 7.54 -0.07
CA LEU A 29 -11.97 7.79 1.18
C LEU A 29 -10.94 6.68 1.44
N ILE A 30 -11.32 5.40 1.33
CA ILE A 30 -10.39 4.28 1.49
C ILE A 30 -9.20 4.39 0.53
N TRP A 31 -9.44 4.68 -0.76
CA TRP A 31 -8.36 4.85 -1.73
C TRP A 31 -7.44 6.02 -1.40
N ALA A 32 -8.00 7.16 -0.98
CA ALA A 32 -7.21 8.32 -0.60
C ALA A 32 -6.29 8.03 0.59
N TYR A 33 -6.75 7.27 1.58
CA TYR A 33 -5.91 6.87 2.72
C TYR A 33 -4.73 5.97 2.33
N LYS A 34 -4.81 5.25 1.21
CA LYS A 34 -3.69 4.44 0.70
C LYS A 34 -2.55 5.29 0.12
N ILE A 35 -2.76 6.58 -0.16
CA ILE A 35 -1.75 7.41 -0.86
C ILE A 35 -1.49 8.78 -0.23
N LEU A 36 -2.50 9.47 0.30
CA LEU A 36 -2.36 10.87 0.69
C LEU A 36 -1.62 11.09 2.02
N PHE A 37 -1.57 10.08 2.89
CA PHE A 37 -1.11 10.24 4.27
C PHE A 37 0.05 9.31 4.61
N LEU A 38 0.76 8.77 3.61
CA LEU A 38 1.82 7.77 3.85
C LEU A 38 2.96 8.29 4.74
N ASP A 39 3.19 9.59 4.75
CA ASP A 39 4.21 10.28 5.54
C ASP A 39 3.78 10.54 7.00
N VAL A 40 2.50 10.79 7.24
CA VAL A 40 1.97 11.16 8.57
C VAL A 40 1.18 10.05 9.26
N LEU A 41 0.83 8.98 8.56
CA LEU A 41 0.05 7.86 9.09
C LEU A 41 0.90 6.94 9.98
N PHE A 42 2.21 6.84 9.70
CA PHE A 42 3.11 5.91 10.38
C PHE A 42 4.07 6.63 11.34
N PRO A 43 4.47 5.99 12.45
CA PRO A 43 5.52 6.49 13.33
C PRO A 43 6.86 6.72 12.61
N LEU A 44 7.61 7.76 13.03
CA LEU A 44 8.87 8.17 12.38
C LEU A 44 9.99 7.12 12.43
N ASN A 45 9.89 6.12 13.30
CA ASN A 45 10.84 5.01 13.38
C ASN A 45 10.64 3.95 12.29
N ILE A 46 9.54 4.00 11.54
CA ILE A 46 9.28 3.09 10.41
C ILE A 46 10.00 3.60 9.16
N LYS A 47 10.90 2.79 8.61
CA LYS A 47 11.76 3.19 7.47
C LYS A 47 11.15 2.92 6.10
N LYS A 48 10.41 1.82 5.96
CA LYS A 48 9.82 1.35 4.71
C LYS A 48 8.57 0.56 5.04
N ILE A 49 7.54 0.71 4.22
CA ILE A 49 6.27 -0.03 4.32
C ILE A 49 6.03 -0.73 2.98
N ILE A 50 5.32 -1.86 3.03
CA ILE A 50 4.83 -2.55 1.85
C ILE A 50 3.32 -2.62 1.96
N PHE A 51 2.62 -2.12 0.94
CA PHE A 51 1.18 -2.22 0.85
C PHE A 51 0.80 -3.49 0.08
N VAL A 52 -0.05 -4.32 0.67
CA VAL A 52 -0.58 -5.56 0.08
C VAL A 52 -2.11 -5.45 0.12
N ASP A 53 -2.76 -5.64 -1.04
CA ASP A 53 -4.22 -5.60 -1.09
C ASP A 53 -4.81 -6.85 -0.42
N ALA A 54 -6.00 -6.69 0.18
CA ALA A 54 -6.60 -7.72 1.04
C ALA A 54 -7.03 -9.00 0.32
N ASP A 55 -7.15 -8.97 -1.00
CA ASP A 55 -7.50 -10.09 -1.87
C ASP A 55 -6.27 -10.79 -2.48
N GLN A 56 -5.06 -10.33 -2.18
CA GLN A 56 -3.83 -10.91 -2.71
C GLN A 56 -3.39 -12.17 -1.94
N VAL A 57 -2.72 -13.08 -2.67
CA VAL A 57 -2.06 -14.26 -2.11
C VAL A 57 -0.56 -14.15 -2.36
N VAL A 58 0.22 -14.15 -1.28
CA VAL A 58 1.67 -14.10 -1.33
C VAL A 58 2.25 -15.51 -1.27
N ARG A 59 3.17 -15.84 -2.19
CA ARG A 59 3.86 -17.14 -2.28
C ARG A 59 5.38 -17.03 -2.19
N THR A 60 5.89 -15.83 -1.94
CA THR A 60 7.33 -15.49 -1.88
C THR A 60 7.65 -14.88 -0.53
N ASP A 61 8.93 -14.85 -0.14
CA ASP A 61 9.36 -14.09 1.03
C ASP A 61 9.28 -12.58 0.76
N MET A 62 8.45 -11.88 1.52
CA MET A 62 8.25 -10.44 1.40
C MET A 62 9.51 -9.62 1.74
N LYS A 63 10.50 -10.23 2.40
CA LYS A 63 11.78 -9.62 2.67
C LYS A 63 12.52 -9.24 1.39
N GLU A 64 12.41 -10.04 0.33
CA GLU A 64 13.01 -9.75 -0.97
C GLU A 64 12.52 -8.40 -1.50
N LEU A 65 11.20 -8.14 -1.42
CA LEU A 65 10.62 -6.86 -1.84
C LEU A 65 11.02 -5.69 -0.93
N LEU A 66 11.24 -5.95 0.36
CA LEU A 66 11.71 -4.93 1.30
C LEU A 66 13.15 -4.49 0.98
N GLU A 67 13.99 -5.41 0.52
CA GLU A 67 15.41 -5.20 0.22
C GLU A 67 15.66 -4.68 -1.20
N GLU A 68 14.66 -4.77 -2.09
CA GLU A 68 14.76 -4.29 -3.47
C GLU A 68 15.18 -2.81 -3.55
N PRO A 69 16.19 -2.49 -4.40
CA PRO A 69 16.63 -1.12 -4.60
C PRO A 69 15.59 -0.30 -5.35
N LEU A 70 15.34 0.92 -4.87
CA LEU A 70 14.44 1.89 -5.53
C LEU A 70 15.21 2.97 -6.30
N ASP A 71 16.53 2.91 -6.36
CA ASP A 71 17.41 3.85 -7.07
C ASP A 71 17.12 5.34 -6.78
N GLY A 72 16.81 5.64 -5.51
CA GLY A 72 16.49 6.99 -5.04
C GLY A 72 15.00 7.37 -5.16
N ALA A 73 14.15 6.51 -5.71
CA ALA A 73 12.72 6.73 -5.74
C ALA A 73 12.08 6.53 -4.33
N PRO A 74 11.06 7.34 -3.97
CA PRO A 74 10.41 7.24 -2.67
C PRO A 74 9.44 6.04 -2.55
N TYR A 75 8.97 5.50 -3.68
CA TYR A 75 8.07 4.35 -3.73
C TYR A 75 8.25 3.56 -5.03
N GLY A 76 7.94 2.26 -5.01
CA GLY A 76 7.94 1.37 -6.17
C GLY A 76 6.55 0.78 -6.41
N TYR A 77 6.21 0.53 -7.68
CA TYR A 77 4.95 -0.08 -8.10
C TYR A 77 5.20 -1.20 -9.10
N THR A 78 4.31 -2.19 -9.11
CA THR A 78 4.28 -3.22 -10.14
C THR A 78 3.55 -2.68 -11.39
N PRO A 79 4.11 -2.86 -12.60
CA PRO A 79 3.46 -2.42 -13.82
C PRO A 79 2.26 -3.33 -14.17
N PHE A 80 1.39 -2.84 -15.06
CA PHE A 80 0.35 -3.68 -15.65
C PHE A 80 0.97 -4.77 -16.53
N CYS A 81 0.44 -5.99 -16.44
CA CYS A 81 0.85 -7.11 -17.29
C CYS A 81 0.59 -6.82 -18.78
N ASP A 82 1.48 -7.29 -19.64
CA ASP A 82 1.44 -7.15 -21.11
C ASP A 82 1.47 -8.50 -21.84
N SER A 83 1.48 -9.62 -21.11
CA SER A 83 1.59 -10.96 -21.68
C SER A 83 0.36 -11.43 -22.47
N ARG A 84 -0.77 -10.72 -22.38
CA ARG A 84 -2.04 -11.06 -23.03
C ARG A 84 -2.40 -10.05 -24.11
N THR A 85 -2.08 -10.38 -25.36
CA THR A 85 -2.31 -9.53 -26.54
C THR A 85 -3.78 -9.43 -26.96
N ASP A 86 -4.63 -10.37 -26.52
CA ASP A 86 -6.08 -10.34 -26.77
C ASP A 86 -6.81 -9.23 -26.00
N MET A 87 -6.16 -8.66 -24.97
CA MET A 87 -6.73 -7.65 -24.09
C MET A 87 -6.26 -6.21 -24.41
N ASP A 88 -5.45 -6.01 -25.47
CA ASP A 88 -4.87 -4.71 -25.81
C ASP A 88 -5.93 -3.61 -26.07
N GLY A 89 -7.14 -3.98 -26.49
CA GLY A 89 -8.24 -3.03 -26.71
C GLY A 89 -8.90 -2.46 -25.43
N PHE A 90 -8.61 -3.03 -24.26
CA PHE A 90 -9.13 -2.59 -22.95
C PHE A 90 -8.08 -1.91 -22.08
N ARG A 91 -6.88 -1.75 -22.61
CA ARG A 91 -5.75 -1.18 -21.89
C ARG A 91 -5.79 0.35 -21.88
#